data_AF-A0A1H1CN16-F1
#
_entry.id   AF-A0A1H1CN16-F1
#
_cell.length_a   1.000
_cell.length_b   1.000
_cell.length_c   1.000
_cell.angle_alpha   90.00
_cell.angle_beta   90.00
_cell.angle_gamma   90.00
#
_symmetry.space_group_name_H-M   'P 1'
#
loop_
_entity.id
_entity.type
_entity.pdbx_description
1 polymer ?
#
loop_
_entity_poly.entity_id
_entity_poly.type
_entity_poly.pdbx_seq_one_letter_code
_entity_poly.pdbx_strand_id
1 'polypeptide(L)'
;MWLMVPPAERRPDPEPLATDDRRAVVVGTLVWAVLAVACVVARDRLAAQGTGWWLEVCVAGALLGLAGLAHLQRREGLKRRGLRR
;
A
#
# COMPACT_ATOMS: atom_id res chain seq x y z
N MET A 1 37.35 5.38 12.50
CA MET A 1 36.17 5.64 11.63
C MET A 1 34.93 5.61 12.50
N TRP A 2 34.53 6.77 13.01
CA TRP A 2 33.32 6.99 13.82
C TRP A 2 32.53 8.06 13.10
N LEU A 3 31.38 7.69 12.52
CA LEU A 3 30.53 8.57 11.71
C LEU A 3 29.18 8.76 12.41
N MET A 4 29.23 9.10 13.69
CA MET A 4 28.06 9.35 14.53
C MET A 4 28.14 10.78 15.05
N VAL A 5 27.17 11.60 14.64
CA VAL A 5 27.05 12.99 15.08
C VAL A 5 26.69 13.00 16.58
N PRO A 6 27.43 13.76 17.42
CA PRO A 6 27.12 13.90 18.84
C PRO A 6 25.66 14.34 19.06
N PRO A 7 24.96 13.84 20.09
CA PRO A 7 23.55 14.16 20.34
C PRO A 7 23.25 15.67 20.42
N ALA A 8 24.23 16.46 20.88
CA ALA A 8 24.12 17.92 21.00
C ALA A 8 24.07 18.66 19.65
N GLU A 9 24.50 18.01 18.57
CA GLU A 9 24.58 18.59 17.22
C GLU A 9 23.52 18.00 16.27
N ARG A 10 22.69 17.08 16.78
CA ARG A 10 21.50 16.62 16.05
C ARG A 10 20.50 17.76 15.97
N ARG A 11 20.18 18.19 14.74
CA ARG A 11 19.00 19.03 14.53
C ARG A 11 17.77 18.33 15.10
N PRO A 12 16.82 19.08 15.69
CA PRO A 12 15.54 18.52 16.10
C PRO A 12 14.90 17.79 14.92
N ASP A 13 14.31 16.63 15.19
CA ASP A 13 13.63 15.86 14.16
C ASP A 13 12.57 16.76 13.49
N PRO A 14 12.51 16.77 12.15
CA PRO A 14 11.50 17.54 11.45
C PRO A 14 10.11 17.04 11.87
N GLU A 15 9.12 17.94 11.90
CA GLU A 15 7.75 17.52 12.16
C GLU A 15 7.35 16.40 11.18
N PRO A 16 6.62 15.37 11.66
CA PRO A 16 6.14 14.31 10.79
C PRO A 16 5.43 14.91 9.58
N LEU A 17 5.97 14.67 8.40
CA LEU A 17 5.37 15.18 7.18
C LEU A 17 3.95 14.61 7.09
N ALA A 18 2.96 15.49 7.04
CA ALA A 18 1.55 15.14 6.99
C ALA A 18 1.23 14.49 5.64
N THR A 19 1.59 13.21 5.52
CA THR A 19 1.40 12.41 4.32
C THR A 19 0.15 11.56 4.52
N ASP A 20 -0.76 11.62 3.55
CA ASP A 20 -1.99 10.82 3.60
C ASP A 20 -1.70 9.41 3.04
N ASP A 21 -1.11 8.57 3.88
CA ASP A 21 -0.78 7.17 3.56
C ASP A 21 -2.00 6.40 3.02
N ARG A 22 -3.21 6.79 3.46
CA ARG A 22 -4.45 6.19 3.01
C ARG A 22 -4.69 6.44 1.53
N ARG A 23 -4.41 7.65 1.04
CA ARG A 23 -4.56 7.97 -0.39
C ARG A 23 -3.63 7.10 -1.24
N ALA A 24 -2.38 6.94 -0.82
CA ALA A 24 -1.41 6.11 -1.53
C ALA A 24 -1.89 4.65 -1.64
N VAL A 25 -2.38 4.08 -0.54
CA VAL A 25 -2.92 2.71 -0.51
C VAL A 25 -4.18 2.57 -1.36
N VAL A 26 -5.11 3.53 -1.31
CA VAL A 26 -6.32 3.53 -2.15
C VAL A 26 -5.95 3.55 -3.63
N VAL A 27 -5.06 4.46 -4.04
CA VAL A 27 -4.64 4.59 -5.45
C VAL A 27 -3.97 3.31 -5.92
N GLY A 28 -3.02 2.77 -5.15
CA GLY A 28 -2.36 1.50 -5.49
C GLY A 28 -3.35 0.34 -5.61
N THR A 29 -4.33 0.26 -4.72
CA THR A 29 -5.38 -0.78 -4.76
C THR A 29 -6.26 -0.64 -6.00
N LEU A 30 -6.67 0.58 -6.36
CA LEU A 30 -7.48 0.84 -7.56
C LEU A 30 -6.72 0.48 -8.83
N VAL A 31 -5.43 0.84 -8.92
CA VAL A 31 -4.59 0.48 -10.06
C VAL A 31 -4.51 -1.04 -10.20
N TRP A 32 -4.23 -1.76 -9.12
CA TRP A 32 -4.17 -3.22 -9.16
C TRP A 32 -5.52 -3.88 -9.49
N ALA A 33 -6.63 -3.34 -8.98
CA ALA A 33 -7.97 -3.84 -9.31
C ALA A 33 -8.26 -3.68 -10.82
N VAL A 34 -7.92 -2.53 -11.40
CA VAL A 34 -8.09 -2.28 -12.85
C VAL A 34 -7.21 -3.23 -13.67
N LEU A 35 -5.95 -3.44 -13.27
CA LEU A 35 -5.05 -4.39 -13.95
C LEU A 35 -5.55 -5.83 -13.85
N ALA A 36 -6.10 -6.24 -12.70
CA ALA A 36 -6.70 -7.56 -12.53
C ALA A 36 -7.90 -7.75 -13.48
N VAL A 37 -8.79 -6.77 -13.57
CA VAL A 37 -9.92 -6.79 -14.51
C VAL A 37 -9.42 -6.88 -15.95
N ALA A 38 -8.42 -6.08 -16.33
CA ALA A 38 -7.83 -6.14 -17.66
C ALA A 38 -7.22 -7.51 -17.98
N CYS A 39 -6.54 -8.14 -17.03
CA CYS A 39 -5.99 -9.49 -17.20
C CYS A 39 -7.08 -10.56 -17.31
N VAL A 40 -8.20 -10.43 -16.59
CA VAL A 40 -9.34 -11.34 -16.71
C VAL A 40 -9.99 -11.22 -18.09
N VAL A 41 -10.20 -10.00 -18.59
CA VAL A 41 -10.75 -9.77 -19.94
C VAL A 41 -9.81 -10.30 -21.02
N ALA A 42 -8.50 -10.15 -20.83
CA ALA A 42 -7.48 -10.62 -21.77
C ALA A 42 -7.00 -12.06 -21.50
N ARG A 43 -7.69 -12.83 -20.64
CA ARG A 43 -7.20 -14.11 -20.12
C ARG A 43 -6.83 -15.10 -21.21
N ASP A 44 -7.65 -15.25 -22.24
CA ASP A 44 -7.40 -16.17 -23.33
C ASP A 44 -6.18 -15.75 -24.17
N ARG A 45 -5.98 -14.44 -24.35
CA ARG A 45 -4.78 -13.91 -25.01
C ARG A 45 -3.52 -14.11 -24.16
N LEU A 46 -3.60 -13.89 -22.86
CA LEU A 46 -2.48 -14.14 -21.94
C LEU A 46 -2.12 -15.63 -21.90
N ALA A 47 -3.11 -16.51 -21.89
CA ALA A 47 -2.89 -17.95 -21.95
C ALA A 47 -2.20 -18.35 -23.26
N ALA A 48 -2.66 -17.82 -24.40
CA ALA A 48 -2.06 -18.08 -25.72
C ALA A 48 -0.61 -17.56 -25.83
N GLN A 49 -0.24 -16.51 -25.10
CA GLN A 49 1.11 -15.94 -25.09
C GLN A 49 2.02 -16.51 -23.99
N GLY A 50 1.52 -17.48 -23.20
CA GLY A 50 2.27 -18.05 -22.06
C GLY A 50 2.46 -17.07 -20.89
N THR A 51 1.79 -15.92 -20.90
CA THR A 51 1.87 -14.85 -19.90
C THR A 51 0.74 -14.93 -18.87
N GLY A 52 0.06 -16.08 -18.75
CA GLY A 52 -1.02 -16.30 -17.77
C GLY A 52 -0.64 -16.01 -16.31
N TRP A 53 0.65 -16.08 -15.97
CA TRP A 53 1.18 -15.76 -14.63
C TRP A 53 0.96 -14.31 -14.20
N TRP A 54 0.76 -13.37 -15.13
CA TRP A 54 0.44 -11.98 -14.83
C TRP A 54 -0.88 -11.81 -14.07
N LEU A 55 -1.81 -12.76 -14.23
CA LEU A 55 -3.06 -12.79 -13.48
C LEU A 55 -2.77 -12.93 -11.97
N GLU A 56 -1.85 -13.83 -11.60
CA GLU A 56 -1.48 -14.05 -10.20
C GLU A 56 -0.80 -12.83 -9.58
N VAL A 57 0.04 -12.14 -10.36
CA VAL A 57 0.66 -10.87 -9.93
C VAL A 57 -0.41 -9.81 -9.66
N CYS A 58 -1.39 -9.68 -10.56
CA CYS A 58 -2.47 -8.72 -10.38
C CYS A 58 -3.36 -9.05 -9.16
N VAL A 59 -3.64 -10.34 -8.95
CA VAL A 59 -4.38 -10.82 -7.77
C VAL A 59 -3.60 -10.55 -6.48
N ALA A 60 -2.30 -10.85 -6.45
CA ALA A 60 -1.45 -10.58 -5.30
C ALA A 60 -1.40 -9.07 -4.98
N GLY A 61 -1.25 -8.22 -6.00
CA GLY A 61 -1.29 -6.77 -5.83
C GLY A 61 -2.62 -6.24 -5.29
N ALA A 62 -3.75 -6.76 -5.80
CA ALA A 62 -5.08 -6.41 -5.31
C ALA A 62 -5.31 -6.85 -3.85
N LEU A 63 -4.88 -8.07 -3.49
CA LEU A 63 -4.96 -8.59 -2.13
C LEU A 63 -4.10 -7.78 -1.15
N LEU A 64 -2.87 -7.42 -1.54
CA LEU A 64 -1.99 -6.57 -0.74
C LEU A 64 -2.60 -5.17 -0.54
N GLY A 65 -3.23 -4.59 -1.57
CA GLY A 65 -3.95 -3.32 -1.48
C GLY A 65 -5.13 -3.37 -0.51
N LEU A 66 -5.97 -4.42 -0.59
CA LEU A 66 -7.08 -4.67 0.33
C LEU A 66 -6.58 -4.86 1.78
N ALA A 67 -5.48 -5.60 1.97
CA ALA A 67 -4.88 -5.77 3.29
C ALA A 67 -4.39 -4.43 3.86
N GLY A 68 -3.79 -3.57 3.04
CA GLY A 68 -3.41 -2.21 3.42
C GLY A 68 -4.61 -1.37 3.87
N LEU A 69 -5.71 -1.38 3.11
CA LEU A 69 -6.95 -0.68 3.46
C LEU A 69 -7.54 -1.18 4.78
N ALA A 70 -7.61 -2.50 4.97
CA ALA A 70 -8.10 -3.11 6.20
C ALA A 70 -7.23 -2.73 7.40
N HIS A 71 -5.91 -2.65 7.23
CA HIS A 71 -5.00 -2.23 8.28
C HIS A 71 -5.22 -0.76 8.67
N LEU A 72 -5.35 0.15 7.70
CA LEU A 72 -5.67 1.56 7.98
C LEU A 72 -7.05 1.73 8.63
N GLN A 73 -8.08 1.03 8.15
CA GLN A 73 -9.42 1.07 8.76
C GLN A 73 -9.40 0.59 10.22
N ARG A 74 -8.63 -0.45 10.54
CA ARG A 74 -8.44 -0.92 11.92
C ARG A 74 -7.75 0.12 12.80
N ARG A 75 -6.72 0.80 12.28
CA ARG A 75 -6.03 1.88 13.02
C ARG A 75 -6.96 3.05 13.33
N GLU A 76 -7.78 3.47 12.37
CA GLU A 76 -8.77 4.53 12.56
C GLU A 76 -9.89 4.13 13.54
N GLY A 77 -10.37 2.89 13.48
CA GLY A 77 -11.37 2.36 14.41
C GLY A 77 -10.89 2.32 15.87
N LEU A 78 -9.60 2.01 16.09
CA LEU A 78 -8.98 2.05 17.42
C LEU A 78 -8.84 3.48 17.94
N LYS A 79 -8.40 4.44 17.10
CA LYS A 79 -8.36 5.88 17.46
C LYS A 79 -9.73 6.41 17.86
N ARG A 80 -10.77 6.10 17.09
CA ARG A 80 -12.15 6.53 17.38
C ARG A 80 -12.70 5.94 18.68
N ARG A 81 -12.29 4.74 19.06
CA ARG A 81 -12.68 4.11 20.35
C ARG A 81 -11.96 4.72 21.55
N GLY A 82 -10.71 5.14 21.39
CA GLY A 82 -9.94 5.83 22.43
C GLY A 82 -10.44 7.25 22.71
N LEU A 83 -10.92 7.96 21.68
CA LEU A 83 -11.48 9.32 21.80
C LEU A 83 -12.89 9.37 22.43
N ARG A 84 -13.53 8.21 22.62
CA ARG A 84 -14.91 8.06 23.12
C ARG A 84 -14.99 7.57 24.57
N ARG A 85 -13.84 7.41 25.24
CA ARG A 85 -13.70 7.21 26.69
C ARG A 85 -13.18 8.50 27.31
#